data_AF-A0A0C5VD13-F1
#
_entry.id   AF-A0A0C5VD13-F1
#
_cell.length_a   1.000
_cell.length_b   1.000
_cell.length_c   1.000
_cell.angle_alpha   90.00
_cell.angle_beta   90.00
_cell.angle_gamma   90.00
#
_symmetry.space_group_name_H-M   'P 1'
#
loop_
_entity.id
_entity.type
_entity.pdbx_description
1 polymer ?
#
loop_
_entity_poly.entity_id
_entity_poly.type
_entity_poly.pdbx_seq_one_letter_code
_entity_poly.pdbx_strand_id
1 'polypeptide(L)'
;MLETIRKFIRYLLKKRTEFKDLNKKDALLAKVVLDIHRKRTHSSFVLIPLFSIRQIHVIDRENAIAETQKRIRVLEAAKHELLTDKSLTRERLASYLPSVSGIKVVKQSDDHYIAYEGNGRLVALQSVFSATDQIYVEVEEYHFKNPQKILRRMNRVRRLNGLT
;
A
#
# COMPACT_ATOMS: atom_id res chain seq x y z
N MET A 1 -4.77 19.46 1.55
CA MET A 1 -3.57 18.63 1.26
C MET A 1 -2.63 18.50 2.47
N LEU A 2 -2.20 19.62 3.09
CA LEU A 2 -1.43 19.62 4.35
C LEU A 2 -2.19 18.96 5.51
N GLU A 3 -3.51 19.09 5.59
CA GLU A 3 -4.30 18.46 6.64
C GLU A 3 -4.39 16.94 6.54
N THR A 4 -4.53 16.38 5.34
CA THR A 4 -4.54 14.93 5.09
C THR A 4 -3.17 14.33 5.42
N ILE A 5 -2.08 15.03 5.04
CA ILE A 5 -0.72 14.67 5.42
C ILE A 5 -0.52 14.80 6.93
N ARG A 6 -1.03 15.85 7.58
CA ARG A 6 -1.00 16.00 9.04
C ARG A 6 -1.86 14.97 9.74
N LYS A 7 -2.96 14.48 9.15
CA LYS A 7 -3.83 13.44 9.70
C LYS A 7 -3.20 12.07 9.52
N PHE A 8 -2.49 11.82 8.42
CA PHE A 8 -1.69 10.63 8.18
C PHE A 8 -0.42 10.59 9.06
N ILE A 9 0.31 11.71 9.15
CA ILE A 9 1.41 11.87 10.10
C ILE A 9 0.88 11.73 11.51
N ARG A 10 -0.22 12.40 11.89
CA ARG A 10 -0.83 12.21 13.21
C ARG A 10 -1.34 10.79 13.42
N TYR A 11 -1.80 10.08 12.40
CA TYR A 11 -2.17 8.67 12.50
C TYR A 11 -0.94 7.78 12.75
N LEU A 12 0.16 8.04 12.01
CA LEU A 12 1.46 7.43 12.26
C LEU A 12 2.03 7.80 13.63
N LEU A 13 1.82 9.05 14.11
CA LEU A 13 2.27 9.58 15.40
C LEU A 13 1.37 9.17 16.57
N LYS A 14 0.07 8.95 16.36
CA LYS A 14 -0.87 8.44 17.37
C LYS A 14 -0.66 6.95 17.58
N LYS A 15 -0.12 6.26 16.57
CA LYS A 15 0.56 4.97 16.75
C LYS A 15 1.93 5.08 17.44
N ARG A 16 2.47 6.28 17.72
CA ARG A 16 3.73 6.52 18.45
C ARG A 16 3.57 6.75 19.95
N THR A 17 2.36 6.84 20.52
CA THR A 17 2.25 6.91 21.99
C THR A 17 2.70 5.61 22.68
N GLU A 18 2.96 4.54 21.92
CA GLU A 18 3.67 3.33 22.37
C GLU A 18 5.19 3.34 22.10
N PHE A 19 5.75 4.39 21.49
CA PHE A 19 7.12 4.40 20.96
C PHE A 19 8.08 5.27 21.78
N LYS A 20 8.74 4.66 22.77
CA LYS A 20 10.04 5.15 23.25
C LYS A 20 11.19 4.91 22.26
N ASP A 21 11.00 4.06 21.23
CA ASP A 21 12.05 3.74 20.26
C ASP A 21 11.61 3.99 18.80
N LEU A 22 11.83 5.21 18.33
CA LEU A 22 11.77 5.54 16.91
C LEU A 22 12.93 4.85 16.17
N ASN A 23 12.72 3.60 15.78
CA ASN A 23 13.70 2.82 15.05
C ASN A 23 14.03 3.51 13.70
N LYS A 24 15.30 3.48 13.28
CA LYS A 24 15.80 4.15 12.06
C LYS A 24 14.98 3.83 10.80
N LYS A 25 14.37 2.64 10.75
CA LYS A 25 13.50 2.17 9.65
C LYS A 25 12.22 3.01 9.53
N ASP A 26 11.57 3.34 10.64
CA ASP A 26 10.32 4.10 10.68
C ASP A 26 10.54 5.56 10.27
N ALA A 27 11.64 6.17 10.72
CA ALA A 27 12.02 7.51 10.32
C ALA A 27 12.30 7.59 8.81
N LEU A 28 12.96 6.57 8.25
CA LEU A 28 13.19 6.50 6.81
C LEU A 28 11.89 6.31 6.04
N LEU A 29 11.01 5.40 6.45
CA LEU A 29 9.70 5.20 5.81
C LEU A 29 8.89 6.50 5.79
N ALA A 30 8.79 7.19 6.93
CA ALA A 30 8.08 8.47 7.02
C ALA A 30 8.67 9.52 6.08
N LYS A 31 10.01 9.62 6.03
CA LYS A 31 10.71 10.52 5.08
C LYS A 31 10.38 10.18 3.63
N VAL A 32 10.41 8.90 3.26
CA VAL A 32 10.15 8.47 1.88
C VAL A 32 8.71 8.78 1.47
N VAL A 33 7.73 8.50 2.34
CA VAL A 33 6.33 8.85 2.07
C VAL A 33 6.15 10.36 1.93
N LEU A 34 6.79 11.17 2.79
CA LEU A 34 6.77 12.63 2.67
C LEU A 34 7.37 13.11 1.35
N ASP A 35 8.51 12.55 0.95
CA ASP A 35 9.17 12.85 -0.32
C ASP A 35 8.29 12.48 -1.52
N ILE A 36 7.59 11.34 -1.46
CA ILE A 36 6.63 10.90 -2.49
C ILE A 36 5.51 11.94 -2.65
N HIS A 37 4.84 12.35 -1.57
CA HIS A 37 3.77 13.34 -1.67
C HIS A 37 4.26 14.72 -2.12
N ARG A 38 5.45 15.15 -1.69
CA ARG A 38 6.01 16.47 -2.04
C ARG A 38 6.48 16.56 -3.49
N LYS A 39 6.95 15.45 -4.07
CA LYS A 39 7.62 15.45 -5.37
C LYS A 39 6.79 14.89 -6.51
N ARG A 40 5.61 14.34 -6.21
CA ARG A 40 4.69 13.88 -7.25
C ARG A 40 4.37 15.04 -8.19
N THR A 41 4.29 14.75 -9.48
CA THR A 41 3.80 15.71 -10.48
C THR A 41 2.28 15.63 -10.60
N HIS A 42 1.75 14.41 -10.62
CA HIS A 42 0.34 14.10 -10.70
C HIS A 42 0.12 12.65 -10.22
N SER A 43 -1.13 12.23 -10.16
CA SER A 43 -1.51 10.83 -9.99
C SER A 43 -2.61 10.45 -10.99
N SER A 44 -2.69 9.15 -11.28
CA SER A 44 -3.71 8.55 -12.15
C SER A 44 -4.26 7.29 -11.49
N PHE A 45 -5.50 6.93 -11.78
CA PHE A 45 -6.04 5.62 -11.41
C PHE A 45 -5.81 4.63 -12.55
N VAL A 46 -5.27 3.46 -12.20
CA VAL A 46 -4.92 2.40 -13.16
C VAL A 46 -5.29 1.03 -12.60
N LEU A 47 -5.82 0.15 -13.45
CA LEU A 47 -6.01 -1.26 -13.13
C LEU A 47 -4.71 -2.00 -13.38
N ILE A 48 -4.18 -2.67 -12.35
CA ILE A 48 -2.94 -3.44 -12.45
C ILE A 48 -3.12 -4.84 -11.88
N PRO A 49 -2.41 -5.86 -12.42
CA PRO A 49 -2.45 -7.20 -11.84
C PRO A 49 -2.04 -7.17 -10.37
N LEU A 50 -2.82 -7.80 -9.50
CA LEU A 50 -2.61 -7.78 -8.04
C LEU A 50 -1.19 -8.24 -7.65
N PHE A 51 -0.66 -9.25 -8.37
CA PHE A 51 0.64 -9.85 -8.10
C PHE A 51 1.81 -9.11 -8.76
N SER A 52 1.55 -8.05 -9.53
CA SER A 52 2.56 -7.09 -10.00
C SER A 52 2.92 -6.04 -8.94
N ILE A 53 2.17 -5.98 -7.83
CA ILE A 53 2.34 -5.00 -6.75
C ILE A 53 3.11 -5.61 -5.58
N ARG A 54 4.14 -4.91 -5.11
CA ARG A 54 4.90 -5.30 -3.92
C ARG A 54 4.76 -4.25 -2.81
N GLN A 55 4.67 -4.69 -1.56
CA GLN A 55 4.60 -3.80 -0.39
C GLN A 55 5.94 -3.08 -0.10
N ILE A 56 5.95 -1.81 0.29
CA ILE A 56 7.21 -1.11 0.66
C ILE A 56 7.82 -1.63 1.98
N HIS A 57 7.01 -2.20 2.87
CA HIS A 57 7.41 -2.71 4.18
C HIS A 57 6.53 -3.91 4.59
N VAL A 58 7.02 -4.74 5.51
CA VAL A 58 6.26 -5.88 6.06
C VAL A 58 5.18 -5.41 7.04
N ILE A 59 4.15 -6.23 7.25
CA ILE A 59 3.14 -6.02 8.29
C ILE A 59 3.54 -6.86 9.49
N ASP A 60 4.21 -6.24 10.46
CA ASP A 60 4.81 -6.92 11.62
C ASP A 60 4.24 -6.45 12.97
N ARG A 61 3.52 -5.32 13.00
CA ARG A 61 2.88 -4.81 14.22
C ARG A 61 1.59 -5.56 14.51
N GLU A 62 1.40 -6.03 15.74
CA GLU A 62 0.22 -6.82 16.16
C GLU A 62 -1.11 -6.19 15.74
N ASN A 63 -1.30 -4.89 16.01
CA ASN A 63 -2.49 -4.16 15.59
C ASN A 63 -2.68 -4.16 14.06
N ALA A 64 -1.61 -4.04 13.28
CA ALA A 64 -1.68 -4.07 11.83
C ALA A 64 -1.94 -5.48 11.29
N ILE A 65 -1.40 -6.52 11.95
CA ILE A 65 -1.69 -7.93 11.67
C ILE A 65 -3.17 -8.22 11.92
N ALA A 66 -3.69 -7.87 13.11
CA ALA A 66 -5.08 -8.09 13.48
C ALA A 66 -6.06 -7.42 12.50
N GLU A 67 -5.80 -6.17 12.11
CA GLU A 67 -6.60 -5.47 11.10
C GLU A 67 -6.49 -6.13 9.72
N THR A 68 -5.33 -6.65 9.34
CA THR A 68 -5.15 -7.38 8.08
C THR A 68 -5.93 -8.70 8.11
N GLN A 69 -5.92 -9.43 9.22
CA GLN A 69 -6.69 -10.66 9.41
C GLN A 69 -8.20 -10.43 9.34
N LYS A 70 -8.70 -9.32 9.89
CA LYS A 70 -10.11 -8.92 9.72
C LYS A 70 -10.47 -8.73 8.24
N ARG A 71 -9.59 -8.07 7.47
CA ARG A 71 -9.80 -7.87 6.03
C ARG A 71 -9.80 -9.18 5.25
N ILE A 72 -8.88 -10.09 5.59
CA ILE A 72 -8.80 -11.43 4.99
C ILE A 72 -10.15 -12.15 5.15
N ARG A 73 -10.70 -12.21 6.37
CA ARG A 73 -11.99 -12.87 6.60
C ARG A 73 -13.14 -12.29 5.78
N VAL A 74 -13.21 -10.95 5.63
CA VAL A 74 -14.23 -10.31 4.81
C VAL A 74 -14.06 -10.67 3.33
N LEU A 75 -12.83 -10.67 2.83
CA LEU A 75 -12.52 -11.03 1.45
C LEU A 75 -12.78 -12.53 1.17
N GLU A 76 -12.47 -13.42 2.11
CA GLU A 76 -12.74 -14.86 1.98
C GLU A 76 -14.23 -15.13 1.82
N ALA A 77 -15.07 -14.47 2.62
CA ALA A 77 -16.52 -14.59 2.51
C ALA A 77 -17.07 -14.09 1.16
N ALA A 78 -16.40 -13.12 0.54
CA ALA A 78 -16.79 -12.55 -0.75
C ALA A 78 -16.02 -13.13 -1.96
N LYS A 79 -15.12 -14.11 -1.74
CA LYS A 79 -14.12 -14.52 -2.74
C LYS A 79 -14.74 -14.93 -4.08
N HIS A 80 -15.79 -15.76 -4.05
CA HIS A 80 -16.44 -16.25 -5.27
C HIS A 80 -17.06 -15.13 -6.10
N GLU A 81 -17.68 -14.16 -5.45
CA GLU A 81 -18.24 -12.99 -6.11
C GLU A 81 -17.12 -12.17 -6.78
N LEU A 82 -16.06 -11.87 -6.02
CA LEU A 82 -14.93 -11.07 -6.49
C LEU A 82 -14.14 -11.74 -7.63
N LEU A 83 -14.10 -13.07 -7.69
CA LEU A 83 -13.49 -13.82 -8.78
C LEU A 83 -14.26 -13.72 -10.11
N THR A 84 -15.55 -13.43 -10.07
CA THR A 84 -16.38 -13.33 -11.28
C THR A 84 -16.01 -12.09 -12.08
N ASP A 85 -15.83 -10.96 -11.41
CA ASP A 85 -15.52 -9.69 -12.06
C ASP A 85 -14.05 -9.53 -12.43
N LYS A 86 -13.16 -10.20 -11.69
CA LYS A 86 -11.69 -10.13 -11.80
C LYS A 86 -11.08 -8.73 -11.67
N SER A 87 -11.88 -7.68 -11.58
CA SER A 87 -11.45 -6.28 -11.53
C SER A 87 -12.00 -5.62 -10.27
N LEU A 88 -11.11 -5.24 -9.38
CA LEU A 88 -11.44 -4.65 -8.09
C LEU A 88 -11.19 -3.14 -8.14
N THR A 89 -12.24 -2.38 -8.47
CA THR A 89 -12.21 -0.92 -8.44
C THR A 89 -12.11 -0.40 -7.01
N ARG A 90 -11.73 0.86 -6.84
CA ARG A 90 -11.68 1.51 -5.52
C ARG A 90 -13.02 1.49 -4.81
N GLU A 91 -14.10 1.73 -5.55
CA GLU A 91 -15.46 1.75 -5.02
C GLU A 91 -15.88 0.37 -4.52
N ARG A 92 -15.61 -0.66 -5.33
CA ARG A 92 -15.88 -2.04 -4.93
C ARG A 92 -15.01 -2.48 -3.76
N LEU A 93 -13.72 -2.15 -3.76
CA LEU A 93 -12.87 -2.43 -2.59
C LEU A 93 -13.33 -1.68 -1.34
N ALA A 94 -13.95 -0.51 -1.47
CA ALA A 94 -14.43 0.25 -0.32
C ALA A 94 -15.67 -0.38 0.34
N SER A 95 -16.50 -1.13 -0.40
CA SER A 95 -17.65 -1.84 0.18
C SER A 95 -17.23 -3.00 1.07
N TYR A 96 -16.16 -3.71 0.72
CA TYR A 96 -15.61 -4.80 1.55
C TYR A 96 -14.58 -4.30 2.57
N LEU A 97 -13.69 -3.39 2.16
CA LEU A 97 -12.52 -2.97 2.93
C LEU A 97 -12.51 -1.43 3.09
N PRO A 98 -13.41 -0.86 3.90
CA PRO A 98 -13.46 0.58 4.10
C PRO A 98 -12.13 1.08 4.67
N SER A 99 -11.54 2.09 4.03
CA SER A 99 -10.39 2.81 4.60
C SER A 99 -10.24 4.20 4.00
N VAL A 100 -9.61 5.07 4.80
CA VAL A 100 -9.40 6.50 4.54
C VAL A 100 -8.54 6.76 3.29
N SER A 101 -7.77 5.76 2.83
CA SER A 101 -6.95 5.86 1.62
C SER A 101 -6.86 4.55 0.85
N GLY A 102 -6.86 4.64 -0.48
CA GLY A 102 -6.68 3.50 -1.39
C GLY A 102 -5.25 2.95 -1.40
N ILE A 103 -5.02 1.94 -2.26
CA ILE A 103 -3.67 1.44 -2.53
C ILE A 103 -2.99 2.45 -3.46
N LYS A 104 -1.82 2.93 -3.05
CA LYS A 104 -1.05 3.91 -3.83
C LYS A 104 0.32 3.38 -4.16
N VAL A 105 0.71 3.53 -5.42
CA VAL A 105 1.89 2.88 -5.98
C VAL A 105 2.81 3.85 -6.69
N VAL A 106 4.05 3.41 -6.87
CA VAL A 106 5.00 3.98 -7.85
C VAL A 106 5.42 2.86 -8.79
N LYS A 107 5.34 3.10 -10.10
CA LYS A 107 5.81 2.15 -11.13
C LYS A 107 7.33 2.03 -11.09
N GLN A 108 7.82 0.79 -11.02
CA GLN A 108 9.24 0.44 -10.99
C GLN A 108 9.74 0.03 -12.38
N SER A 109 8.95 -0.76 -13.09
CA SER A 109 9.16 -1.20 -14.48
C SER A 109 7.79 -1.53 -15.09
N ASP A 110 7.75 -1.97 -16.35
CA ASP A 110 6.49 -2.16 -17.08
C ASP A 110 5.42 -2.96 -16.32
N ASP A 111 5.84 -4.04 -15.65
CA ASP A 111 4.95 -4.95 -14.91
C ASP A 111 5.18 -4.99 -13.40
N HIS A 112 5.91 -4.01 -12.83
CA HIS A 112 6.20 -4.00 -11.40
C HIS A 112 5.94 -2.65 -10.76
N TYR A 113 5.23 -2.71 -9.64
CA TYR A 113 4.82 -1.55 -8.86
C TYR A 113 5.19 -1.77 -7.39
N ILE A 114 5.53 -0.68 -6.70
CA ILE A 114 5.71 -0.71 -5.25
C ILE A 114 4.62 0.12 -4.59
N ALA A 115 3.80 -0.53 -3.77
CA ALA A 115 2.83 0.14 -2.91
C ALA A 115 3.54 0.82 -1.73
N TYR A 116 3.34 2.13 -1.57
CA TYR A 116 3.84 2.86 -0.40
C TYR A 116 2.72 3.21 0.60
N GLU A 117 1.47 3.04 0.20
CA GLU A 117 0.28 3.21 1.02
C GLU A 117 -0.75 2.11 0.69
N GLY A 118 -1.55 1.70 1.67
CA GLY A 118 -2.52 0.62 1.50
C GLY A 118 -1.95 -0.79 1.64
N ASN A 119 -0.73 -0.98 2.16
CA ASN A 119 -0.08 -2.29 2.30
C ASN A 119 -0.96 -3.34 3.01
N GLY A 120 -1.71 -2.96 4.05
CA GLY A 120 -2.65 -3.87 4.72
C GLY A 120 -3.79 -4.39 3.85
N ARG A 121 -4.26 -3.60 2.87
CA ARG A 121 -5.24 -4.07 1.89
C ARG A 121 -4.57 -4.97 0.86
N LEU A 122 -3.39 -4.56 0.38
CA LEU A 122 -2.62 -5.34 -0.58
C LEU A 122 -2.31 -6.75 -0.06
N VAL A 123 -1.79 -6.85 1.17
CA VAL A 123 -1.49 -8.14 1.80
C VAL A 123 -2.75 -8.97 1.97
N ALA A 124 -3.85 -8.39 2.46
CA ALA A 124 -5.10 -9.12 2.60
C ALA A 124 -5.60 -9.69 1.26
N LEU A 125 -5.54 -8.91 0.19
CA LEU A 125 -5.88 -9.36 -1.16
C LEU A 125 -4.95 -10.49 -1.61
N GLN A 126 -3.63 -10.33 -1.46
CA GLN A 126 -2.64 -11.34 -1.85
C GLN A 126 -2.68 -12.60 -0.98
N SER A 127 -3.30 -12.56 0.21
CA SER A 127 -3.54 -13.74 1.05
C SER A 127 -4.76 -14.54 0.61
N VAL A 128 -5.78 -13.90 0.04
CA VAL A 128 -7.04 -14.56 -0.35
C VAL A 128 -7.02 -15.03 -1.81
N PHE A 129 -6.38 -14.25 -2.68
CA PHE A 129 -6.23 -14.56 -4.10
C PHE A 129 -4.84 -15.12 -4.41
N SER A 130 -4.68 -15.62 -5.62
CA SER A 130 -3.47 -16.18 -6.18
C SER A 130 -3.17 -15.55 -7.55
N ALA A 131 -1.94 -15.68 -8.05
CA ALA A 131 -1.58 -15.13 -9.35
C ALA A 131 -2.41 -15.75 -10.51
N THR A 132 -2.85 -17.00 -10.36
CA THR A 132 -3.69 -17.69 -11.33
C THR A 132 -5.13 -17.16 -11.39
N ASP A 133 -5.60 -16.46 -10.35
CA ASP A 133 -6.92 -15.85 -10.34
C ASP A 133 -7.04 -14.65 -11.29
N GLN A 134 -5.90 -14.11 -11.75
CA GLN A 134 -5.81 -12.98 -12.69
C GLN A 134 -6.60 -11.75 -12.24
N ILE A 135 -6.60 -11.47 -10.93
CA ILE A 135 -7.24 -10.29 -10.35
C ILE A 135 -6.46 -9.03 -10.72
N TYR A 136 -7.18 -8.04 -11.24
CA TYR A 136 -6.73 -6.66 -11.41
C TYR A 136 -7.28 -5.80 -10.28
N VAL A 137 -6.48 -4.87 -9.80
CA VAL A 137 -6.85 -3.94 -8.74
C VAL A 137 -6.61 -2.51 -9.20
N GLU A 138 -7.62 -1.66 -9.01
CA GLU A 138 -7.49 -0.24 -9.28
C GLU A 138 -6.68 0.42 -8.17
N VAL A 139 -5.59 1.06 -8.55
CA VAL A 139 -4.68 1.75 -7.64
C VAL A 139 -4.47 3.18 -8.07
N GLU A 140 -4.05 4.04 -7.14
CA GLU A 140 -3.57 5.38 -7.47
C GLU A 140 -2.07 5.33 -7.74
N GLU A 141 -1.67 5.48 -9.00
CA GLU A 141 -0.28 5.57 -9.42
C GLU A 141 0.23 7.01 -9.28
N TYR A 142 1.36 7.20 -8.61
CA TYR A 142 2.02 8.50 -8.49
C TYR A 142 3.16 8.63 -9.50
N HIS A 143 3.15 9.76 -10.21
CA HIS A 143 4.13 10.09 -11.24
C HIS A 143 5.11 11.16 -10.76
N PHE A 144 6.33 11.14 -11.30
CA PHE A 144 7.42 12.01 -10.88
C PHE A 144 8.28 12.46 -12.04
N LYS A 145 8.89 13.66 -11.93
CA LYS A 145 9.94 14.10 -12.87
C LYS A 145 11.19 13.21 -12.85
N ASN A 146 11.50 12.62 -11.69
CA ASN A 146 12.64 11.70 -11.53
C ASN A 146 12.20 10.48 -10.69
N PRO A 147 11.54 9.48 -11.31
CA PRO A 147 11.02 8.32 -10.60
C PRO A 147 12.16 7.47 -10.00
N GLN A 148 13.31 7.39 -10.66
CA GLN A 148 14.46 6.61 -10.19
C GLN A 148 14.96 7.04 -8.80
N LYS A 149 14.96 8.35 -8.51
CA LYS A 149 15.34 8.85 -7.18
C LYS A 149 14.35 8.42 -6.09
N ILE A 150 13.06 8.33 -6.40
CA ILE A 150 12.01 7.87 -5.49
C ILE A 150 12.10 6.35 -5.29
N LEU A 151 12.16 5.59 -6.38
CA LEU A 151 12.32 4.13 -6.35
C LEU A 151 13.55 3.69 -5.58
N ARG A 152 14.71 4.35 -5.77
CA ARG A 152 15.92 4.08 -4.98
C ARG A 152 15.69 4.22 -3.47
N ARG A 153 14.90 5.21 -3.06
CA ARG A 153 14.56 5.45 -1.65
C ARG A 153 13.57 4.42 -1.13
N MET A 154 12.57 4.06 -1.92
CA MET A 154 11.61 3.01 -1.59
C MET A 154 12.31 1.65 -1.45
N ASN A 155 13.21 1.31 -2.37
CA ASN A 155 14.00 0.08 -2.31
C ASN A 155 14.95 0.06 -1.09
N ARG A 156 15.45 1.21 -0.65
CA ARG A 156 16.20 1.29 0.61
C ARG A 156 15.32 0.93 1.82
N VAL A 157 14.07 1.39 1.85
CA VAL A 157 13.10 1.01 2.90
C VAL A 157 12.81 -0.49 2.83
N ARG A 158 12.52 -1.03 1.64
CA ARG A 158 12.28 -2.47 1.42
C ARG A 158 13.41 -3.33 1.98
N ARG A 159 14.66 -3.04 1.60
CA ARG A 159 15.84 -3.78 2.08
C ARG A 159 15.99 -3.75 3.60
N LEU A 160 15.75 -2.61 4.24
CA LEU A 160 15.79 -2.52 5.71
C LEU A 160 14.68 -3.35 6.38
N ASN A 161 13.61 -3.66 5.66
CA ASN A 161 12.51 -4.51 6.11
C ASN A 161 12.64 -5.97 5.61
N GLY A 162 13.81 -6.38 5.09
CA GLY A 162 14.04 -7.74 4.62
C GLY A 162 13.34 -8.08 3.30
N LEU A 163 12.88 -7.08 2.55
CA LEU A 163 12.20 -7.24 1.27
C LEU A 163 13.17 -7.00 0.10
N THR A 164 13.06 -7.83 -0.93
CA THR A 164 13.81 -7.73 -2.20
C THR A 164 12.98 -7.10 -3.33
#